data_AF-A0A1G7E5V7-F1
#
_entry.id   AF-A0A1G7E5V7-F1
#
_cell.length_a   1.000
_cell.length_b   1.000
_cell.length_c   1.000
_cell.angle_alpha   90.00
_cell.angle_beta   90.00
_cell.angle_gamma   90.00
#
_symmetry.space_group_name_H-M   'P 1'
#
loop_
_entity.id
_entity.type
_entity.pdbx_description
1 polymer ?
#
loop_
_entity_poly.entity_id
_entity_poly.type
_entity_poly.pdbx_seq_one_letter_code
_entity_poly.pdbx_strand_id
1 'polypeptide(L)'
;MNSNFSPSVNIALRPIDLSDYFITSNVQAVFDAIASNYRSGIRSINLIGAYGTGKSSFLSAFEQHVAGNRVFFESTTLLPANFEIIKIVGDYDSFIDSLGMVVNP
;
A
#
# COMPACT_ATOMS: atom_id res chain seq x y z
N MET A 1 -16.72 -26.43 6.64
CA MET A 1 -16.37 -25.00 6.43
C MET A 1 -15.04 -24.97 5.72
N ASN A 2 -15.02 -24.75 4.40
CA ASN A 2 -13.76 -24.61 3.65
C ASN A 2 -13.28 -23.17 3.80
N SER A 3 -12.34 -22.93 4.70
CA SER A 3 -11.58 -21.68 4.71
C SER A 3 -10.62 -21.72 3.51
N ASN A 4 -10.99 -21.04 2.44
CA ASN A 4 -10.06 -20.78 1.33
C ASN A 4 -9.01 -19.77 1.80
N PHE A 5 -8.03 -20.24 2.57
CA PHE A 5 -6.88 -19.45 2.98
C PHE A 5 -5.92 -19.32 1.80
N SER A 6 -5.79 -18.10 1.27
CA SER A 6 -4.73 -17.78 0.31
C SER A 6 -3.61 -17.03 1.05
N PRO A 7 -2.37 -17.54 1.04
CA PRO A 7 -1.25 -16.83 1.66
C PRO A 7 -0.91 -15.51 0.96
N SER A 8 -1.42 -15.27 -0.26
CA SER A 8 -1.16 -14.05 -1.03
C SER A 8 -2.42 -13.53 -1.71
N VAL A 9 -2.47 -12.21 -1.90
CA VAL A 9 -3.56 -11.51 -2.58
C VAL A 9 -2.99 -10.79 -3.80
N ASN A 10 -3.63 -10.99 -4.96
CA ASN A 10 -3.32 -10.21 -6.14
C ASN A 10 -3.95 -8.82 -6.00
N ILE A 11 -3.11 -7.79 -6.00
CA ILE A 11 -3.49 -6.39 -5.79
C ILE A 11 -4.43 -5.85 -6.88
N ALA A 12 -4.46 -6.45 -8.06
CA ALA A 12 -5.35 -6.06 -9.16
C ALA A 12 -6.73 -6.74 -9.09
N LEU A 13 -6.85 -7.88 -8.40
CA LEU A 13 -8.05 -8.72 -8.44
C LEU A 13 -8.95 -8.59 -7.21
N ARG A 14 -8.41 -8.19 -6.06
CA ARG A 14 -9.21 -8.06 -4.83
C ARG A 14 -8.81 -6.82 -4.03
N PRO A 15 -9.75 -5.89 -3.77
CA PRO A 15 -9.56 -4.91 -2.71
C PRO A 15 -9.49 -5.63 -1.35
N ILE A 16 -8.69 -5.09 -0.43
CA ILE A 16 -8.58 -5.65 0.91
C ILE A 16 -9.85 -5.37 1.71
N ASP A 17 -10.33 -6.39 2.42
CA ASP A 17 -11.28 -6.19 3.51
C ASP A 17 -10.49 -5.84 4.78
N LEU A 18 -10.67 -4.61 5.27
CA LEU A 18 -9.97 -4.15 6.47
C LEU A 18 -10.43 -4.88 7.74
N SER A 19 -11.61 -5.50 7.74
CA SER A 19 -12.13 -6.23 8.91
C SER A 19 -11.28 -7.45 9.27
N ASP A 20 -10.60 -8.03 8.28
CA ASP A 20 -9.69 -9.18 8.44
C ASP A 20 -8.21 -8.77 8.44
N TYR A 21 -7.90 -7.47 8.39
CA TYR A 21 -6.52 -6.98 8.37
C TYR A 21 -5.97 -6.74 9.78
N PHE A 22 -5.02 -7.57 10.19
CA PHE A 22 -4.38 -7.46 11.50
C PHE A 22 -3.06 -6.69 11.43
N ILE A 23 -2.98 -5.61 12.20
CA ILE A 23 -1.76 -4.81 12.33
C ILE A 23 -0.87 -5.42 13.40
N THR A 24 0.34 -5.79 13.00
CA THR A 24 1.40 -6.21 13.92
C THR A 24 2.38 -5.06 14.17
N SER A 25 3.23 -5.19 15.19
CA SER A 25 4.30 -4.22 15.44
C SER A 25 5.22 -4.03 14.23
N ASN A 26 5.50 -5.08 13.48
CA ASN A 26 6.32 -5.00 12.26
C ASN A 26 5.62 -4.20 11.16
N VAL A 27 4.31 -4.39 10.98
CA VAL A 27 3.51 -3.63 10.01
C VAL A 27 3.52 -2.14 10.38
N GLN A 28 3.31 -1.82 11.65
CA GLN A 28 3.37 -0.43 12.13
C GLN A 28 4.76 0.18 11.93
N ALA A 29 5.84 -0.56 12.22
CA ALA A 29 7.20 -0.08 12.01
C ALA A 29 7.50 0.23 10.53
N VAL A 30 6.96 -0.57 9.59
CA VAL A 30 7.07 -0.28 8.16
C VAL A 30 6.33 1.01 7.80
N PHE A 31 5.12 1.21 8.31
CA PHE A 31 4.37 2.46 8.11
C PHE A 31 5.13 3.67 8.66
N ASP A 32 5.61 3.60 9.90
CA ASP A 32 6.36 4.67 10.56
C ASP A 32 7.64 5.03 9.78
N ALA A 33 8.36 4.02 9.27
CA ALA A 33 9.53 4.23 8.43
C ALA A 33 9.19 4.96 7.13
N ILE A 34 8.08 4.60 6.46
CA ILE A 34 7.59 5.28 5.25
C ILE A 34 7.25 6.74 5.58
N ALA A 35 6.47 6.99 6.64
CA ALA A 35 6.07 8.34 7.02
C ALA A 35 7.28 9.22 7.38
N SER A 36 8.24 8.68 8.12
CA SER A 36 9.48 9.38 8.48
C SER A 36 10.34 9.71 7.24
N ASN A 37 10.51 8.76 6.33
CA ASN A 37 11.23 8.95 5.06
C ASN A 37 10.54 9.99 4.17
N TYR A 38 9.21 9.95 4.09
CA TYR A 38 8.45 10.95 3.35
C TYR A 38 8.69 12.36 3.91
N ARG A 39 8.75 12.51 5.24
CA ARG A 39 9.05 13.80 5.88
C ARG A 39 10.48 14.27 5.62
N SER A 40 11.46 13.37 5.55
CA SER A 40 12.86 13.73 5.27
C SER A 40 13.13 14.06 3.78
N GLY A 41 12.12 13.95 2.91
CA GLY A 41 12.21 14.25 1.49
C GLY A 41 12.45 13.04 0.60
N ILE A 42 12.48 11.83 1.15
CA ILE A 42 12.58 10.59 0.37
C ILE A 42 11.21 10.29 -0.24
N ARG A 43 11.15 10.23 -1.57
CA ARG A 43 9.91 10.03 -2.34
C ARG A 43 9.81 8.67 -3.05
N SER A 44 10.89 7.89 -3.08
CA SER A 44 10.94 6.57 -3.69
C SER A 44 11.27 5.53 -2.62
N ILE A 45 10.42 4.52 -2.50
CA ILE A 45 10.51 3.49 -1.45
C ILE A 45 10.22 2.14 -2.10
N ASN A 46 11.03 1.14 -1.74
CA ASN A 46 10.86 -0.24 -2.19
C ASN A 46 10.36 -1.11 -1.03
N LEU A 47 9.30 -1.88 -1.25
CA LEU A 47 8.79 -2.86 -0.29
C LEU A 47 9.20 -4.28 -0.70
N ILE A 48 10.08 -4.89 0.08
CA ILE A 48 10.64 -6.24 -0.19
C ILE A 48 10.29 -7.18 0.96
N GLY A 49 10.10 -8.47 0.66
CA GLY A 49 9.80 -9.49 1.66
C GLY A 49 9.42 -10.81 1.03
N ALA A 50 9.43 -11.89 1.81
CA ALA A 50 9.11 -13.24 1.33
C ALA A 50 7.69 -13.37 0.76
N TYR A 51 7.44 -14.38 -0.06
CA TYR A 51 6.10 -14.65 -0.59
C TYR A 51 5.12 -14.89 0.57
N GLY A 52 3.94 -14.29 0.47
CA GLY A 52 2.88 -14.43 1.48
C GLY A 52 3.06 -13.64 2.79
N THR A 53 4.03 -12.72 2.88
CA THR A 53 4.20 -11.86 4.08
C THR A 53 3.29 -10.63 4.10
N GLY A 54 2.25 -10.59 3.26
CA GLY A 54 1.25 -9.51 3.28
C GLY A 54 1.66 -8.18 2.62
N LYS A 55 2.66 -8.16 1.71
CA LYS A 55 3.08 -6.92 1.00
C LYS A 55 1.94 -6.24 0.24
N SER A 56 1.21 -6.99 -0.59
CA SER A 56 0.05 -6.45 -1.34
C SER A 56 -1.05 -5.97 -0.40
N SER A 57 -1.29 -6.72 0.68
CA SER A 57 -2.28 -6.37 1.70
C SER A 57 -1.89 -5.09 2.44
N PHE A 58 -0.61 -4.91 2.76
CA PHE A 58 -0.08 -3.68 3.33
C PHE A 58 -0.29 -2.48 2.40
N LEU A 59 0.04 -2.59 1.11
CA LEU A 59 -0.17 -1.49 0.16
C LEU A 59 -1.65 -1.10 0.05
N SER A 60 -2.55 -2.09 0.08
CA SER A 60 -4.00 -1.84 0.06
C SER A 60 -4.49 -1.18 1.36
N ALA A 61 -3.98 -1.61 2.51
CA ALA A 61 -4.25 -0.97 3.80
C ALA A 61 -3.68 0.45 3.88
N PHE A 62 -2.50 0.68 3.29
CA PHE A 62 -1.86 1.99 3.15
C PHE A 62 -2.70 2.95 2.32
N GLU A 63 -3.18 2.51 1.16
CA GLU A 63 -4.12 3.25 0.32
C GLU A 63 -5.37 3.66 1.11
N GLN A 64 -5.97 2.74 1.87
CA GLN A 64 -7.13 3.03 2.70
C GLN A 64 -6.82 4.06 3.79
N HIS A 65 -5.64 3.96 4.42
CA HIS A 65 -5.21 4.90 5.44
C HIS A 65 -5.05 6.32 4.89
N VAL A 66 -4.39 6.49 3.74
CA VAL A 66 -4.24 7.80 3.11
C VAL A 66 -5.54 8.33 2.50
N ALA A 67 -6.53 7.46 2.23
CA ALA A 67 -7.90 7.84 1.89
C ALA A 67 -8.75 8.24 3.11
N GLY A 68 -8.19 8.20 4.33
CA GLY A 68 -8.84 8.65 5.57
C GLY A 68 -9.40 7.53 6.45
N ASN A 69 -9.37 6.27 6.00
CA ASN A 69 -9.75 5.14 6.83
C ASN A 69 -8.59 4.80 7.75
N ARG A 70 -8.55 5.38 8.96
CA ARG A 70 -7.43 5.29 9.93
C ARG A 70 -7.02 3.84 10.28
N VAL A 71 -6.25 3.20 9.38
CA VAL A 71 -5.78 1.82 9.55
C VAL A 71 -4.61 1.79 10.55
N PHE A 72 -3.50 2.46 10.23
CA PHE A 72 -2.32 2.52 11.08
C PHE A 72 -2.47 3.52 12.22
N PHE A 73 -1.73 3.27 13.31
CA PHE A 73 -1.65 4.24 14.39
C PHE A 73 -0.83 5.44 13.91
N GLU A 74 -1.37 6.65 14.07
CA GLU A 74 -0.67 7.88 13.68
C GLU A 74 0.43 8.18 14.71
N SER A 75 1.64 7.74 14.40
CA SER A 75 2.87 8.09 15.10
C SER A 75 3.30 9.51 14.70
N THR A 76 2.60 10.53 15.23
CA THR A 76 3.00 11.96 15.25
C THR A 76 3.39 12.63 13.91
N THR A 77 3.28 11.94 12.78
CA THR A 77 3.84 12.31 11.48
C THR A 77 2.73 12.26 10.46
N LEU A 78 2.09 13.42 10.23
CA LEU A 78 0.99 13.53 9.27
C LEU A 78 1.56 13.45 7.85
N LEU A 79 1.21 12.38 7.14
CA LEU A 79 1.25 12.39 5.68
C LEU A 79 0.30 13.52 5.19
N PRO A 80 0.60 14.18 4.06
CA PRO A 80 -0.26 15.25 3.55
C PRO A 80 -1.70 14.78 3.36
N ALA A 81 -2.65 15.71 3.53
CA ALA A 81 -4.07 15.36 3.55
C ALA A 81 -4.63 14.83 2.23
N ASN A 82 -3.96 15.11 1.10
CA ASN A 82 -4.47 14.81 -0.23
C ASN A 82 -3.48 13.93 -0.99
N PHE A 83 -3.85 12.68 -1.21
CA PHE A 83 -3.15 11.75 -2.09
C PHE A 83 -4.04 11.33 -3.25
N GLU A 84 -3.43 11.25 -4.42
CA GLU A 84 -3.97 10.50 -5.54
C GLU A 84 -3.19 9.18 -5.64
N ILE A 85 -3.91 8.08 -5.82
CA ILE A 85 -3.32 6.75 -5.86
C ILE A 85 -3.39 6.23 -7.30
N ILE A 86 -2.21 6.10 -7.91
CA ILE A 86 -2.04 5.58 -9.26
C ILE A 86 -1.48 4.16 -9.17
N LYS A 87 -2.19 3.19 -9.74
CA LYS A 87 -1.81 1.77 -9.74
C LYS A 87 -1.33 1.36 -11.13
N ILE A 88 -0.03 1.13 -11.26
CA ILE A 88 0.58 0.58 -12.48
C ILE A 88 1.05 -0.84 -12.14
N VAL A 89 0.33 -1.86 -12.61
CA VAL A 89 0.56 -3.26 -12.24
C VAL A 89 0.44 -4.16 -13.46
N GLY A 90 1.53 -4.86 -13.79
CA GLY A 90 1.51 -5.89 -14.84
C GLY A 90 1.29 -5.36 -16.26
N ASP A 91 1.57 -4.08 -16.50
CA ASP A 91 1.49 -3.47 -17.82
C ASP A 91 2.63 -3.97 -18.72
N TYR A 92 2.34 -4.16 -20.01
CA TYR A 92 3.30 -4.60 -21.02
C TYR A 92 4.02 -3.42 -21.69
N ASP A 93 3.50 -2.21 -21.54
CA ASP A 93 4.08 -0.99 -22.08
C ASP A 93 5.21 -0.42 -21.19
N SER A 94 5.89 0.62 -21.68
CA SER A 94 6.91 1.31 -20.89
C SER A 94 6.25 2.05 -19.72
N PHE A 95 6.97 2.18 -18.59
CA PHE A 95 6.45 2.91 -17.43
C PHE A 95 5.99 4.34 -17.77
N ILE A 96 6.65 5.00 -18.72
CA ILE A 96 6.29 6.36 -19.16
C ILE A 96 4.93 6.35 -19.85
N ASP A 97 4.69 5.39 -20.73
CA ASP A 97 3.43 5.27 -21.47
C ASP A 97 2.28 4.91 -20.52
N SER A 98 2.48 3.91 -19.66
CA SER A 98 1.51 3.51 -18.62
C SER A 98 1.16 4.68 -17.70
N LEU A 99 2.16 5.47 -17.28
CA LEU A 99 1.93 6.64 -16.44
C LEU A 99 1.19 7.75 -17.20
N GLY A 100 1.54 7.99 -18.46
CA GLY A 100 0.90 8.98 -19.32
C GLY A 100 -0.59 8.72 -19.49
N MET A 101 -0.99 7.46 -19.67
CA MET A 101 -2.40 7.06 -19.78
C MET A 101 -3.22 7.30 -18.51
N VAL A 102 -2.61 7.19 -17.33
CA VAL A 102 -3.33 7.32 -16.05
C VAL A 102 -3.37 8.77 -15.54
N VAL A 103 -2.31 9.55 -15.78
CA VAL A 103 -2.19 10.93 -15.26
C VAL A 103 -2.92 11.95 -16.15
N ASN A 104 -3.05 11.69 -17.45
CA ASN A 104 -3.77 12.55 -18.40
C ASN A 104 -4.76 11.72 -19.23
N PRO A 105 -5.90 11.31 -18.66
CA PRO A 105 -6.88 10.49 -19.36
C PRO A 105 -7.61 11.22 -20.50
#